data_AF-A0AAI8VZJ4-F1
#
_entry.id   AF-A0AAI8VZJ4-F1
#
_cell.length_a   1.000
_cell.length_b   1.000
_cell.length_c   1.000
_cell.angle_alpha   90.00
_cell.angle_beta   90.00
_cell.angle_gamma   90.00
#
_symmetry.space_group_name_H-M   'P 1'
#
loop_
_entity.id
_entity.type
_entity.pdbx_description
1 polymer ?
#
loop_
_entity_poly.entity_id
_entity_poly.type
_entity_poly.pdbx_seq_one_letter_code
_entity_poly.pdbx_strand_id
1 'polypeptide(L)'
;MGACGKIRFGESEAEQKEALEFVEAMERSGPKKSRKGDEADAENFFDAMREATKETTPTEARREARQLSESIFSSWKQLSTILDKREEVRQKRWTKKTKNQRAQILLAAWPCIGGSGTVMPVSHRPDMKLILQPNARKTKASFMWPYINLEDLSDNKFLPLMLSSRGRNLPEAFAHADLEALHAGITIRIVHRTRLKNHTMYLARQTSPETYGQLVSWDDNDQAFDLMHNQIQFSPGDGLLVLDV
;
A
#
# COMPACT_ATOMS: atom_id res chain seq x y z
N MET A 1 8.18 1.37 -51.60
CA MET A 1 8.05 0.12 -50.81
C MET A 1 9.21 0.09 -49.83
N GLY A 2 8.98 0.53 -48.59
CA GLY A 2 10.01 0.71 -47.56
C GLY A 2 10.15 -0.53 -46.68
N ALA A 3 11.38 -0.98 -46.49
CA ALA A 3 11.73 -2.12 -45.65
C ALA A 3 11.74 -1.72 -44.16
N CYS A 4 11.06 -2.54 -43.36
CA CYS A 4 10.99 -2.45 -41.91
C CYS A 4 12.34 -2.88 -41.28
N GLY A 5 13.03 -1.95 -40.62
CA GLY A 5 14.23 -2.23 -39.84
C GLY A 5 13.87 -2.92 -38.52
N LYS A 6 14.36 -4.15 -38.33
CA LYS A 6 14.31 -4.87 -37.06
C LYS A 6 15.31 -4.23 -36.08
N ILE A 7 14.81 -3.72 -34.97
CA ILE A 7 15.63 -3.31 -33.81
C ILE A 7 16.17 -4.59 -33.17
N ARG A 8 17.50 -4.76 -33.16
CA ARG A 8 18.19 -5.75 -32.33
C ARG A 8 18.39 -5.14 -30.94
N PHE A 9 17.73 -5.69 -29.92
CA PHE A 9 18.15 -5.52 -28.54
C PHE A 9 19.35 -6.44 -28.32
N GLY A 10 20.53 -5.86 -28.16
CA GLY A 10 21.70 -6.57 -27.66
C GLY A 10 21.77 -6.38 -26.16
N GLU A 11 21.33 -7.38 -25.40
CA GLU A 11 21.74 -7.51 -24.00
C GLU A 11 23.25 -7.81 -24.01
N SER A 12 24.01 -7.08 -23.21
CA SER A 12 25.47 -7.25 -23.17
C SER A 12 25.83 -8.61 -22.56
N GLU A 13 26.93 -9.23 -23.01
CA GLU A 13 27.42 -10.50 -22.43
C GLU A 13 27.66 -10.42 -20.92
N ALA A 14 27.89 -9.20 -20.40
CA ALA A 14 27.99 -8.94 -18.97
C ALA A 14 26.65 -9.10 -18.23
N GLU A 15 25.54 -8.60 -18.80
CA GLU A 15 24.20 -8.74 -18.23
C GLU A 15 23.70 -10.18 -18.31
N GLN A 16 24.06 -10.91 -19.37
CA GLN A 16 23.76 -12.34 -19.49
C GLN A 16 24.54 -13.17 -18.47
N LYS A 17 25.80 -12.81 -18.21
CA LYS A 17 26.61 -13.47 -17.19
C LYS A 17 26.11 -13.19 -15.77
N GLU A 18 25.68 -11.97 -15.48
CA GLU A 18 25.09 -11.60 -14.19
C GLU A 18 23.74 -12.28 -13.95
N ALA A 19 22.90 -12.39 -15.00
CA ALA A 19 21.66 -13.15 -14.95
C ALA A 19 21.91 -14.66 -14.76
N LEU A 20 22.95 -15.23 -15.39
CA LEU A 20 23.32 -16.63 -15.23
C LEU A 20 23.85 -16.92 -13.82
N GLU A 21 24.68 -16.03 -13.27
CA GLU A 21 25.18 -16.14 -11.90
C GLU A 21 24.04 -16.00 -10.86
N PHE A 22 23.03 -15.16 -11.15
CA PHE A 22 21.83 -15.03 -10.33
C PHE A 22 20.95 -16.28 -10.38
N VAL A 23 20.76 -16.88 -11.56
CA VAL A 23 20.02 -18.14 -11.73
C VAL A 23 20.74 -19.30 -11.06
N GLU A 24 22.07 -19.43 -11.21
CA GLU A 24 22.85 -20.44 -10.49
C GLU A 24 22.83 -20.26 -8.96
N ALA A 25 22.80 -19.01 -8.47
CA ALA A 25 22.65 -18.72 -7.05
C ALA A 25 21.24 -19.09 -6.54
N MET A 26 20.22 -18.89 -7.36
CA MET A 26 18.85 -19.36 -7.10
C MET A 26 18.74 -20.89 -7.11
N GLU A 27 19.44 -21.58 -8.02
CA GLU A 27 19.42 -23.05 -8.09
C GLU A 27 20.23 -23.69 -6.95
N ARG A 28 21.34 -23.07 -6.51
CA ARG A 28 22.05 -23.48 -5.28
C ARG A 28 21.25 -23.24 -3.99
N SER A 29 20.26 -22.34 -4.03
CA SER A 29 19.32 -22.07 -2.94
C SER A 29 17.96 -22.79 -3.10
N GLY A 30 17.78 -23.58 -4.15
CA GLY A 30 16.64 -24.49 -4.30
C GLY A 30 16.63 -25.57 -3.21
N PRO A 31 15.44 -26.10 -2.83
CA PRO A 31 15.30 -26.97 -1.68
C PRO A 31 16.08 -28.28 -1.89
N LYS A 32 17.12 -28.48 -1.07
CA LYS A 32 17.85 -29.75 -1.01
C LYS A 32 16.93 -30.83 -0.46
N LYS A 33 17.08 -32.07 -0.98
CA LYS A 33 16.35 -33.26 -0.53
C LYS A 33 16.28 -33.32 1.01
N SER A 34 15.04 -33.41 1.48
CA SER A 34 14.59 -33.33 2.88
C SER A 34 15.50 -34.03 3.89
N ARG A 35 16.00 -33.27 4.87
CA ARG A 35 16.51 -33.81 6.14
C ARG A 35 15.46 -33.53 7.21
N LYS A 36 15.34 -34.45 8.16
CA LYS A 36 14.43 -34.44 9.34
C LYS A 36 14.39 -33.15 10.19
N GLY A 37 15.17 -32.11 9.86
CA GLY A 37 15.13 -30.78 10.51
C GLY A 37 14.25 -29.75 9.79
N ASP A 38 13.89 -29.98 8.51
CA ASP A 38 13.09 -29.02 7.72
C ASP A 38 11.64 -28.90 8.21
N GLU A 39 11.12 -29.93 8.89
CA GLU A 39 9.77 -29.92 9.50
C GLU A 39 9.71 -28.99 10.71
N ALA A 40 10.76 -28.94 11.54
CA ALA A 40 10.85 -28.03 12.67
C ALA A 40 11.06 -26.57 12.24
N ASP A 41 11.76 -26.34 11.12
CA ASP A 41 11.91 -25.01 10.54
C ASP A 41 10.63 -24.53 9.83
N ALA A 42 9.88 -25.44 9.20
CA ALA A 42 8.56 -25.16 8.67
C ALA A 42 7.54 -24.91 9.80
N GLU A 43 7.52 -25.73 10.86
CA GLU A 43 6.67 -25.51 12.04
C GLU A 43 7.02 -24.22 12.75
N ASN A 44 8.30 -23.89 12.95
CA ASN A 44 8.73 -22.59 13.47
C ASN A 44 8.33 -21.44 12.54
N PHE A 45 8.34 -21.64 11.22
CA PHE A 45 7.85 -20.65 10.26
C PHE A 45 6.32 -20.46 10.34
N PHE A 46 5.56 -21.55 10.49
CA PHE A 46 4.09 -21.53 10.65
C PHE A 46 3.66 -20.99 12.02
N ASP A 47 4.41 -21.28 13.08
CA ASP A 47 4.20 -20.74 14.42
C ASP A 47 4.62 -19.28 14.50
N ALA A 48 5.74 -18.86 13.89
CA ALA A 48 6.06 -17.44 13.72
C ALA A 48 5.02 -16.71 12.83
N MET A 49 4.40 -17.38 11.86
CA MET A 49 3.25 -16.83 11.14
C MET A 49 2.00 -16.70 12.02
N ARG A 50 1.78 -17.63 12.94
CA ARG A 50 0.64 -17.63 13.87
C ARG A 50 0.81 -16.55 14.95
N GLU A 51 2.04 -16.34 15.40
CA GLU A 51 2.42 -15.43 16.49
C GLU A 51 2.51 -13.96 16.02
N ALA A 52 2.67 -13.72 14.70
CA ALA A 52 2.71 -12.38 14.11
C ALA A 52 1.36 -11.85 13.57
N THR A 53 0.25 -12.59 13.75
CA THR A 53 -1.09 -12.17 13.28
C THR A 53 -2.00 -11.79 14.45
N LYS A 54 -2.43 -10.53 14.48
CA LYS A 54 -3.46 -10.06 15.40
C LYS A 54 -4.81 -10.66 14.99
N GLU A 55 -5.37 -11.54 15.82
CA GLU A 55 -6.76 -11.97 15.68
C GLU A 55 -7.70 -10.85 16.13
N THR A 56 -8.89 -10.77 15.53
CA THR A 56 -9.94 -9.84 15.96
C THR A 56 -11.29 -10.52 15.93
N THR A 57 -12.23 -9.99 16.72
CA THR A 57 -13.63 -10.42 16.67
C THR A 57 -14.41 -9.62 15.61
N PRO A 58 -15.53 -10.16 15.09
CA PRO A 58 -16.39 -9.42 14.17
C PRO A 58 -16.86 -8.07 14.72
N THR A 59 -17.14 -7.99 16.02
CA THR A 59 -17.59 -6.77 16.69
C THR A 59 -16.51 -5.69 16.72
N GLU A 60 -15.26 -6.08 17.03
CA GLU A 60 -14.13 -5.16 17.02
C GLU A 60 -13.82 -4.67 15.61
N ALA A 61 -13.78 -5.59 14.63
CA ALA A 61 -13.57 -5.24 13.22
C ALA A 61 -14.63 -4.27 12.71
N ARG A 62 -15.92 -4.48 13.03
CA ARG A 62 -17.00 -3.55 12.67
C ARG A 62 -16.83 -2.18 13.32
N ARG A 63 -16.43 -2.14 14.59
CA ARG A 63 -16.19 -0.88 15.31
C ARG A 63 -15.04 -0.11 14.69
N GLU A 64 -13.91 -0.78 14.44
CA GLU A 64 -12.72 -0.18 13.85
C GLU A 64 -13.01 0.31 12.42
N ALA A 65 -13.62 -0.54 11.59
CA ALA A 65 -13.98 -0.18 10.22
C ALA A 65 -14.92 1.03 10.16
N ARG A 66 -15.90 1.11 11.08
CA ARG A 66 -16.81 2.25 11.18
C ARG A 66 -16.07 3.54 11.55
N GLN A 67 -15.22 3.51 12.57
CA GLN A 67 -14.46 4.68 13.01
C GLN A 67 -13.55 5.21 11.89
N LEU A 68 -12.83 4.31 11.22
CA LEU A 68 -11.95 4.67 10.11
C LEU A 68 -12.74 5.21 8.92
N SER A 69 -13.86 4.59 8.56
CA SER A 69 -14.71 5.04 7.45
C SER A 69 -15.32 6.41 7.69
N GLU A 70 -15.83 6.67 8.90
CA GLU A 70 -16.30 8.00 9.30
C GLU A 70 -15.17 9.06 9.18
N SER A 71 -13.95 8.71 9.61
CA SER A 71 -12.77 9.58 9.49
C SER A 71 -12.37 9.85 8.04
N ILE A 72 -12.34 8.81 7.20
CA ILE A 72 -12.00 8.90 5.77
C ILE A 72 -12.99 9.81 5.05
N PHE A 73 -14.30 9.59 5.23
CA PHE A 73 -15.32 10.40 4.56
C PHE A 73 -15.34 11.85 5.07
N SER A 74 -15.06 12.07 6.35
CA SER A 74 -14.85 13.42 6.89
C SER A 74 -13.67 14.12 6.23
N SER A 75 -12.52 13.45 6.14
CA SER A 75 -11.29 13.98 5.52
C SER A 75 -11.46 14.23 4.03
N TRP A 76 -12.10 13.29 3.32
CA TRP A 76 -12.46 13.42 1.91
C TRP A 76 -13.35 14.64 1.67
N LYS A 77 -14.42 14.80 2.45
CA LYS A 77 -15.34 15.94 2.34
C LYS A 77 -14.63 17.27 2.61
N GLN A 78 -13.75 17.30 3.60
CA GLN A 78 -12.93 18.48 3.89
C GLN A 78 -12.01 18.82 2.72
N LEU A 79 -11.28 17.83 2.18
CA LEU A 79 -10.40 18.02 1.03
C LEU A 79 -11.18 18.49 -0.21
N SER A 80 -12.30 17.84 -0.52
CA SER A 80 -13.20 18.19 -1.63
C SER A 80 -13.67 19.66 -1.50
N THR A 81 -14.18 20.04 -0.32
CA THR A 81 -14.61 21.42 -0.03
C THR A 81 -13.46 22.43 -0.17
N ILE A 82 -12.25 22.05 0.27
CA ILE A 82 -11.05 22.87 0.13
C ILE A 82 -10.80 23.10 -1.35
N LEU A 83 -10.75 22.04 -2.16
CA LEU A 83 -10.51 22.07 -3.60
C LEU A 83 -11.51 22.98 -4.33
N ASP A 84 -12.81 22.75 -4.15
CA ASP A 84 -13.87 23.51 -4.82
C ASP A 84 -13.72 25.03 -4.67
N LYS A 85 -13.30 25.50 -3.49
CA LYS A 85 -13.24 26.94 -3.20
C LYS A 85 -12.03 27.67 -3.76
N ARG A 86 -10.84 27.02 -3.79
CA ARG A 86 -9.56 27.74 -4.02
C ARG A 86 -8.46 26.91 -4.68
N GLU A 87 -8.80 25.87 -5.43
CA GLU A 87 -7.80 24.99 -6.03
C GLU A 87 -6.84 25.73 -6.96
N GLU A 88 -7.35 26.51 -7.90
CA GLU A 88 -6.49 27.26 -8.83
C GLU A 88 -5.47 28.15 -8.10
N VAL A 89 -5.93 28.87 -7.07
CA VAL A 89 -5.07 29.78 -6.30
C VAL A 89 -4.00 28.98 -5.56
N ARG A 90 -4.34 27.83 -4.98
CA ARG A 90 -3.36 26.95 -4.30
C ARG A 90 -2.39 26.32 -5.29
N GLN A 91 -2.85 25.85 -6.44
CA GLN A 91 -1.98 25.31 -7.48
C GLN A 91 -1.00 26.37 -7.99
N LYS A 92 -1.49 27.58 -8.33
CA LYS A 92 -0.65 28.72 -8.76
C LYS A 92 0.37 29.12 -7.68
N ARG A 93 0.00 29.06 -6.40
CA ARG A 93 0.93 29.31 -5.29
C ARG A 93 1.95 28.20 -5.11
N TRP A 94 1.56 26.93 -5.29
CA TRP A 94 2.44 25.78 -5.20
C TRP A 94 3.50 25.79 -6.30
N THR A 95 3.09 26.02 -7.55
CA THR A 95 3.99 26.02 -8.71
C THR A 95 5.03 27.14 -8.67
N LYS A 96 4.71 28.27 -8.01
CA LYS A 96 5.65 29.37 -7.79
C LYS A 96 6.71 29.10 -6.72
N LYS A 97 6.54 28.08 -5.88
CA LYS A 97 7.51 27.75 -4.82
C LYS A 97 8.70 27.00 -5.39
N THR A 98 9.89 27.26 -4.86
CA THR A 98 11.07 26.46 -5.17
C THR A 98 10.93 25.04 -4.60
N LYS A 99 11.70 24.09 -5.12
CA LYS A 99 11.71 22.71 -4.60
C LYS A 99 11.99 22.68 -3.08
N ASN A 100 12.94 23.49 -2.61
CA ASN A 100 13.29 23.58 -1.19
C ASN A 100 12.15 24.14 -0.33
N GLN A 101 11.44 25.16 -0.80
CA GLN A 101 10.28 25.71 -0.08
C GLN A 101 9.14 24.68 0.00
N ARG A 102 8.92 23.90 -1.06
CA ARG A 102 7.93 22.81 -1.07
C ARG A 102 8.31 21.71 -0.08
N ALA A 103 9.57 21.29 -0.10
CA ALA A 103 10.10 20.30 0.85
C ALA A 103 9.94 20.76 2.31
N GLN A 104 10.25 22.03 2.61
CA GLN A 104 10.05 22.60 3.95
C GLN A 104 8.59 22.56 4.40
N ILE A 105 7.65 22.90 3.51
CA ILE A 105 6.21 22.84 3.82
C ILE A 105 5.77 21.39 4.08
N LEU A 106 6.22 20.44 3.27
CA LEU A 106 5.89 19.02 3.43
C LEU A 106 6.41 18.48 4.76
N LEU A 107 7.67 18.78 5.11
CA LEU A 107 8.27 18.35 6.38
C LEU A 107 7.58 18.99 7.60
N ALA A 108 7.14 20.24 7.50
CA ALA A 108 6.36 20.89 8.56
C ALA A 108 4.96 20.26 8.74
N ALA A 109 4.34 19.78 7.66
CA ALA A 109 3.03 19.14 7.71
C ALA A 109 3.11 17.65 8.11
N TRP A 110 4.25 16.99 7.91
CA TRP A 110 4.39 15.55 8.09
C TRP A 110 4.07 15.01 9.49
N PRO A 111 4.44 15.66 10.62
CA PRO A 111 4.09 15.16 11.95
C PRO A 111 2.57 14.99 12.16
N CYS A 112 1.76 15.73 11.40
CA CYS A 112 0.30 15.57 11.38
C CYS A 112 -0.18 14.38 10.55
N ILE A 113 0.65 13.87 9.63
CA ILE A 113 0.34 12.79 8.68
C ILE A 113 0.87 11.45 9.21
N GLY A 114 2.16 11.40 9.58
CA GLY A 114 2.81 10.17 10.04
C GLY A 114 2.73 9.93 11.55
N GLY A 115 2.17 10.88 12.32
CA GLY A 115 2.23 10.87 13.78
C GLY A 115 3.55 11.40 14.34
N SER A 116 3.54 11.75 15.63
CA SER A 116 4.72 12.27 16.33
C SER A 116 5.85 11.23 16.36
N GLY A 117 7.03 11.58 15.83
CA GLY A 117 8.20 10.69 15.77
C GLY A 117 8.38 9.92 14.45
N THR A 118 7.46 10.05 13.49
CA THR A 118 7.63 9.45 12.15
C THR A 118 8.37 10.40 11.22
N VAL A 119 9.37 9.89 10.50
CA VAL A 119 10.12 10.65 9.49
C VAL A 119 9.50 10.42 8.12
N MET A 120 9.30 11.49 7.35
CA MET A 120 8.80 11.40 5.97
C MET A 120 9.79 10.63 5.11
N PRO A 121 9.34 9.63 4.33
CA PRO A 121 10.22 8.96 3.37
C PRO A 121 10.81 9.98 2.38
N VAL A 122 12.12 9.87 2.14
CA VAL A 122 12.85 10.90 1.37
C VAL A 122 12.81 10.65 -0.13
N SER A 123 12.95 9.39 -0.56
CA SER A 123 13.14 9.04 -1.97
C SER A 123 11.90 8.37 -2.58
N HIS A 124 11.83 8.39 -3.91
CA HIS A 124 10.90 7.59 -4.69
C HIS A 124 11.02 6.10 -4.32
N ARG A 125 9.88 5.40 -4.23
CA ARG A 125 9.77 3.97 -3.85
C ARG A 125 10.65 3.59 -2.65
N PRO A 126 10.40 4.20 -1.47
CA PRO A 126 11.20 3.96 -0.27
C PRO A 126 11.11 2.51 0.20
N ASP A 127 9.96 1.84 -0.04
CA ASP A 127 9.73 0.41 0.16
C ASP A 127 10.79 -0.45 -0.55
N MET A 128 10.98 -0.25 -1.86
CA MET A 128 11.93 -1.04 -2.66
C MET A 128 13.36 -0.79 -2.24
N LYS A 129 13.71 0.48 -2.01
CA LYS A 129 15.05 0.85 -1.54
C LYS A 129 15.40 0.18 -0.21
N LEU A 130 14.44 0.13 0.72
CA LEU A 130 14.64 -0.50 2.03
C LEU A 130 14.68 -2.03 1.95
N ILE A 131 14.01 -2.65 0.98
CA ILE A 131 14.12 -4.09 0.72
C ILE A 131 15.54 -4.44 0.25
N LEU A 132 16.09 -3.65 -0.68
CA LEU A 132 17.44 -3.85 -1.22
C LEU A 132 18.55 -3.53 -0.21
N GLN A 133 18.22 -2.99 0.97
CA GLN A 133 19.17 -2.64 2.02
C GLN A 133 18.90 -3.48 3.28
N PRO A 134 19.60 -4.63 3.45
CA PRO A 134 19.35 -5.55 4.55
C PRO A 134 19.46 -4.88 5.92
N ASN A 135 20.46 -4.02 6.08
CA ASN A 135 20.80 -3.35 7.34
C ASN A 135 20.05 -2.04 7.59
N ALA A 136 19.23 -1.57 6.62
CA ALA A 136 18.49 -0.34 6.80
C ALA A 136 17.31 -0.56 7.76
N ARG A 137 17.09 0.42 8.65
CA ARG A 137 15.92 0.44 9.52
C ARG A 137 14.67 0.63 8.65
N LYS A 138 13.84 -0.41 8.59
CA LYS A 138 12.59 -0.40 7.86
C LYS A 138 11.50 0.27 8.71
N THR A 139 10.75 1.19 8.13
CA THR A 139 9.68 1.92 8.83
C THR A 139 8.32 1.62 8.21
N LYS A 140 7.28 1.41 9.02
CA LYS A 140 5.92 1.09 8.54
C LYS A 140 5.44 2.11 7.47
N ALA A 141 5.66 3.40 7.70
CA ALA A 141 5.28 4.48 6.78
C ALA A 141 5.87 4.32 5.37
N SER A 142 7.11 3.83 5.23
CA SER A 142 7.73 3.62 3.92
C SER A 142 7.07 2.52 3.10
N PHE A 143 6.39 1.59 3.77
CA PHE A 143 5.67 0.48 3.14
C PHE A 143 4.16 0.72 3.08
N MET A 144 3.61 1.59 3.94
CA MET A 144 2.21 1.98 3.87
C MET A 144 1.93 3.00 2.78
N TRP A 145 2.81 3.98 2.65
CA TRP A 145 2.62 5.11 1.74
C TRP A 145 3.84 5.33 0.86
N PRO A 146 4.26 4.33 0.05
CA PRO A 146 5.47 4.46 -0.77
C PRO A 146 5.41 5.61 -1.78
N TYR A 147 4.20 6.02 -2.17
CA TYR A 147 3.95 7.16 -3.05
C TYR A 147 3.90 8.52 -2.33
N ILE A 148 3.91 8.56 -0.99
CA ILE A 148 3.97 9.79 -0.20
C ILE A 148 5.42 9.99 0.28
N ASN A 149 6.25 10.58 -0.58
CA ASN A 149 7.66 10.82 -0.31
C ASN A 149 8.10 12.25 -0.68
N LEU A 150 9.21 12.69 -0.10
CA LEU A 150 9.70 14.05 -0.24
C LEU A 150 10.19 14.36 -1.66
N GLU A 151 10.88 13.41 -2.30
CA GLU A 151 11.41 13.54 -3.66
C GLU A 151 10.31 13.87 -4.68
N ASP A 152 9.27 13.06 -4.71
CA ASP A 152 8.14 13.20 -5.64
C ASP A 152 7.25 14.37 -5.24
N LEU A 153 6.81 14.46 -3.98
CA LEU A 153 5.87 15.50 -3.59
C LEU A 153 6.48 16.90 -3.60
N SER A 154 7.81 17.02 -3.54
CA SER A 154 8.49 18.31 -3.74
C SER A 154 8.52 18.75 -5.20
N ASP A 155 8.07 17.93 -6.16
CA ASP A 155 7.79 18.36 -7.53
C ASP A 155 6.55 19.28 -7.60
N ASN A 156 6.43 20.09 -8.66
CA ASN A 156 5.40 21.11 -8.73
C ASN A 156 4.06 20.54 -9.22
N LYS A 157 4.07 19.32 -9.76
CA LYS A 157 2.90 18.65 -10.32
C LYS A 157 2.31 17.60 -9.38
N PHE A 158 3.15 16.78 -8.73
CA PHE A 158 2.68 15.56 -8.07
C PHE A 158 1.79 15.82 -6.85
N LEU A 159 2.14 16.73 -5.95
CA LEU A 159 1.29 17.05 -4.80
C LEU A 159 -0.09 17.60 -5.24
N PRO A 160 -0.19 18.62 -6.11
CA PRO A 160 -1.47 19.06 -6.64
C PRO A 160 -2.28 17.96 -7.31
N LEU A 161 -1.64 17.13 -8.13
CA LEU A 161 -2.30 16.04 -8.84
C LEU A 161 -2.88 15.01 -7.87
N MET A 162 -2.10 14.58 -6.87
CA MET A 162 -2.52 13.64 -5.84
C MET A 162 -3.72 14.19 -5.05
N LEU A 163 -3.64 15.45 -4.58
CA LEU A 163 -4.75 16.09 -3.85
C LEU A 163 -6.01 16.19 -4.72
N SER A 164 -5.85 16.59 -5.98
CA SER A 164 -6.98 16.73 -6.93
C SER A 164 -7.64 15.39 -7.21
N SER A 165 -6.86 14.33 -7.39
CA SER A 165 -7.37 12.97 -7.59
C SER A 165 -8.14 12.48 -6.36
N ARG A 166 -7.53 12.56 -5.16
CA ARG A 166 -8.12 12.09 -3.91
C ARG A 166 -9.33 12.91 -3.44
N GLY A 167 -9.41 14.20 -3.79
CA GLY A 167 -10.51 15.06 -3.39
C GLY A 167 -11.70 15.11 -4.36
N ARG A 168 -11.53 14.62 -5.60
CA ARG A 168 -12.60 14.58 -6.61
C ARG A 168 -13.22 13.21 -6.82
N ASN A 169 -12.54 12.14 -6.39
CA ASN A 169 -13.04 10.78 -6.50
C ASN A 169 -13.41 10.25 -5.11
N LEU A 170 -14.37 9.34 -5.03
CA LEU A 170 -14.77 8.71 -3.77
C LEU A 170 -13.66 7.77 -3.26
N PRO A 171 -13.60 7.48 -1.95
CA PRO A 171 -12.60 6.58 -1.37
C PRO A 171 -12.54 5.20 -2.07
N GLU A 172 -13.69 4.64 -2.46
CA GLU A 172 -13.77 3.33 -3.11
C GLU A 172 -12.98 3.22 -4.42
N ALA A 173 -12.81 4.34 -5.15
CA ALA A 173 -12.03 4.37 -6.38
C ALA A 173 -10.54 4.05 -6.17
N PHE A 174 -10.06 4.12 -4.93
CA PHE A 174 -8.67 3.88 -4.57
C PHE A 174 -8.44 2.59 -3.79
N ALA A 175 -9.48 1.91 -3.32
CA ALA A 175 -9.36 0.81 -2.36
C ALA A 175 -8.38 -0.29 -2.81
N HIS A 176 -8.47 -0.73 -4.07
CA HIS A 176 -7.54 -1.73 -4.63
C HIS A 176 -6.12 -1.18 -4.82
N ALA A 177 -5.98 0.07 -5.27
CA ALA A 177 -4.68 0.70 -5.45
C ALA A 177 -3.95 0.93 -4.11
N ASP A 178 -4.72 1.27 -3.08
CA ASP A 178 -4.22 1.43 -1.71
C ASP A 178 -3.75 0.09 -1.15
N LEU A 179 -4.52 -0.99 -1.36
CA LEU A 179 -4.07 -2.34 -0.97
C LEU A 179 -2.79 -2.75 -1.71
N GLU A 180 -2.71 -2.50 -3.01
CA GLU A 180 -1.55 -2.87 -3.83
C GLU A 180 -0.29 -2.14 -3.37
N ALA A 181 -0.40 -0.87 -2.96
CA ALA A 181 0.72 -0.12 -2.40
C ALA A 181 1.30 -0.75 -1.12
N LEU A 182 0.49 -1.49 -0.36
CA LEU A 182 0.92 -2.21 0.85
C LEU A 182 1.62 -3.54 0.56
N HIS A 183 1.53 -4.06 -0.68
CA HIS A 183 1.91 -5.43 -1.01
C HIS A 183 3.35 -5.75 -0.58
N ALA A 184 4.29 -4.86 -0.86
CA ALA A 184 5.69 -5.03 -0.47
C ALA A 184 5.84 -5.17 1.06
N GLY A 185 5.13 -4.33 1.82
CA GLY A 185 5.14 -4.35 3.29
C GLY A 185 4.52 -5.60 3.88
N ILE A 186 3.45 -6.10 3.25
CA ILE A 186 2.78 -7.35 3.63
C ILE A 186 3.72 -8.53 3.36
N THR A 187 4.32 -8.60 2.18
CA THR A 187 5.19 -9.70 1.75
C THR A 187 6.41 -9.86 2.66
N ILE A 188 7.01 -8.76 3.10
CA ILE A 188 8.16 -8.79 4.04
C ILE A 188 7.75 -8.70 5.51
N ARG A 189 6.45 -8.78 5.82
CA ARG A 189 5.88 -8.81 7.19
C ARG A 189 6.19 -7.57 8.04
N ILE A 190 6.22 -6.39 7.44
CA ILE A 190 6.24 -5.10 8.16
C ILE A 190 4.82 -4.56 8.38
N VAL A 191 3.95 -4.82 7.42
CA VAL A 191 2.53 -4.51 7.51
C VAL A 191 1.79 -5.81 7.78
N HIS A 192 1.09 -5.89 8.91
CA HIS A 192 0.44 -7.11 9.36
C HIS A 192 -1.05 -7.07 9.05
N ARG A 193 -1.57 -8.14 8.45
CA ARG A 193 -3.01 -8.33 8.26
C ARG A 193 -3.65 -8.82 9.56
N THR A 194 -4.76 -8.19 9.91
CA THR A 194 -5.64 -8.72 10.97
C THR A 194 -6.33 -9.99 10.49
N ARG A 195 -6.42 -11.02 11.33
CA ARG A 195 -7.07 -12.27 10.98
C ARG A 195 -8.51 -12.29 11.48
N LEU A 196 -9.45 -12.48 10.56
CA LEU A 196 -10.86 -12.77 10.83
C LEU A 196 -11.39 -13.71 9.74
N LYS A 197 -12.02 -14.82 10.16
CA LYS A 197 -12.53 -15.86 9.26
C LYS A 197 -14.01 -15.64 8.94
N ASN A 198 -14.47 -16.26 7.85
CA ASN A 198 -15.88 -16.38 7.47
C ASN A 198 -16.61 -15.05 7.27
N HIS A 199 -15.88 -14.00 6.92
CA HIS A 199 -16.43 -12.68 6.65
C HIS A 199 -15.72 -12.07 5.45
N THR A 200 -16.43 -11.16 4.79
CA THR A 200 -15.91 -10.32 3.71
C THR A 200 -16.14 -8.86 4.08
N MET A 201 -15.15 -8.00 3.82
CA MET A 201 -15.29 -6.56 4.01
C MET A 201 -15.58 -5.88 2.68
N TYR A 202 -16.66 -5.11 2.64
CA TYR A 202 -17.12 -4.42 1.44
C TYR A 202 -16.53 -3.00 1.41
N LEU A 203 -15.79 -2.70 0.36
CA LEU A 203 -15.22 -1.37 0.10
C LEU A 203 -15.53 -0.93 -1.34
N ALA A 204 -15.40 -1.85 -2.29
CA ALA A 204 -15.70 -1.56 -3.69
C ALA A 204 -17.19 -1.24 -3.86
N ARG A 205 -17.48 -0.18 -4.62
CA ARG A 205 -18.83 0.35 -4.88
C ARG A 205 -19.57 0.84 -3.64
N GLN A 206 -18.89 1.02 -2.51
CA GLN A 206 -19.50 1.57 -1.30
C GLN A 206 -19.22 3.08 -1.23
N THR A 207 -20.27 3.88 -1.20
CA THR A 207 -20.17 5.35 -1.39
C THR A 207 -20.55 6.15 -0.15
N SER A 208 -20.74 5.51 1.00
CA SER A 208 -21.09 6.16 2.26
C SER A 208 -20.26 5.59 3.41
N PRO A 209 -20.05 6.34 4.50
CA PRO A 209 -19.29 5.84 5.65
C PRO A 209 -19.96 4.67 6.39
N GLU A 210 -21.27 4.48 6.22
CA GLU A 210 -22.01 3.34 6.80
C GLU A 210 -21.80 2.04 6.02
N THR A 211 -21.50 2.16 4.72
CA THR A 211 -21.40 1.03 3.78
C THR A 211 -19.94 0.68 3.45
N TYR A 212 -19.08 1.69 3.38
CA TYR A 212 -17.64 1.54 3.19
C TYR A 212 -17.05 0.92 4.46
N GLY A 213 -16.42 -0.25 4.34
CA GLY A 213 -15.92 -1.03 5.47
C GLY A 213 -16.96 -1.96 6.10
N GLN A 214 -18.13 -2.14 5.47
CA GLN A 214 -19.16 -3.05 5.98
C GLN A 214 -18.64 -4.49 6.03
N LEU A 215 -18.79 -5.14 7.18
CA LEU A 215 -18.41 -6.53 7.39
C LEU A 215 -19.62 -7.45 7.22
N VAL A 216 -19.54 -8.37 6.26
CA VAL A 216 -20.61 -9.31 5.89
C VAL A 216 -20.19 -10.74 6.23
N SER A 217 -21.00 -11.47 6.99
CA SER A 217 -20.79 -12.90 7.26
C SER A 217 -21.09 -13.73 6.01
N TRP A 218 -20.33 -14.81 5.79
CA TRP A 218 -20.65 -15.75 4.71
C TRP A 218 -21.95 -16.52 4.95
N ASP A 219 -22.38 -16.65 6.21
CA ASP A 219 -23.66 -17.27 6.56
C ASP A 219 -24.86 -16.36 6.25
N ASP A 220 -24.65 -15.04 6.21
CA ASP A 220 -25.70 -14.05 5.94
C ASP A 220 -25.86 -13.78 4.43
N ASN A 221 -24.82 -14.07 3.63
CA ASN A 221 -24.80 -13.83 2.20
C ASN A 221 -23.85 -14.80 1.48
N ASP A 222 -24.44 -15.74 0.75
CA ASP A 222 -23.74 -16.79 0.00
C ASP A 222 -22.72 -16.25 -1.03
N GLN A 223 -22.93 -15.03 -1.54
CA GLN A 223 -22.01 -14.40 -2.50
C GLN A 223 -20.80 -13.75 -1.83
N ALA A 224 -20.82 -13.53 -0.51
CA ALA A 224 -19.78 -12.80 0.18
C ALA A 224 -18.42 -13.50 0.05
N PHE A 225 -18.37 -14.83 0.12
CA PHE A 225 -17.15 -15.60 -0.08
C PHE A 225 -16.59 -15.42 -1.50
N ASP A 226 -17.44 -15.60 -2.52
CA ASP A 226 -17.03 -15.51 -3.92
C ASP A 226 -16.54 -14.10 -4.29
N LEU A 227 -17.19 -13.07 -3.78
CA LEU A 227 -16.77 -11.67 -4.01
C LEU A 227 -15.37 -11.41 -3.44
N MET A 228 -15.06 -11.95 -2.26
CA MET A 228 -13.72 -11.86 -1.68
C MET A 228 -12.71 -12.71 -2.47
N HIS A 229 -13.06 -13.95 -2.77
CA HIS A 229 -12.18 -14.90 -3.44
C HIS A 229 -11.77 -14.42 -4.83
N ASN A 230 -12.70 -13.79 -5.55
CA ASN A 230 -12.47 -13.20 -6.87
C ASN A 230 -11.88 -11.78 -6.81
N GLN A 231 -11.43 -11.31 -5.63
CA GLN A 231 -10.80 -10.00 -5.42
C GLN A 231 -11.68 -8.81 -5.82
N ILE A 232 -13.01 -8.99 -5.83
CA ILE A 232 -13.98 -7.91 -6.06
C ILE A 232 -14.18 -7.13 -4.75
N GLN A 233 -14.27 -7.85 -3.64
CA GLN A 233 -14.28 -7.31 -2.28
C GLN A 233 -13.06 -7.83 -1.50
N PHE A 234 -12.94 -7.41 -0.24
CA PHE A 234 -11.69 -7.55 0.51
C PHE A 234 -11.84 -8.59 1.61
N SER A 235 -10.74 -9.29 1.92
CA SER A 235 -10.65 -10.00 3.20
C SER A 235 -10.75 -8.96 4.33
N PRO A 236 -11.26 -9.31 5.53
CA PRO A 236 -11.32 -8.34 6.62
C PRO A 236 -9.94 -7.76 6.98
N GLY A 237 -8.88 -8.56 6.87
CA GLY A 237 -7.51 -8.11 7.11
C GLY A 237 -7.03 -7.09 6.09
N ASP A 238 -7.27 -7.32 4.80
CA ASP A 238 -6.93 -6.37 3.74
C ASP A 238 -7.80 -5.11 3.81
N GLY A 239 -9.09 -5.27 4.08
CA GLY A 239 -10.02 -4.15 4.16
C GLY A 239 -9.69 -3.20 5.31
N LEU A 240 -9.36 -3.72 6.49
CA LEU A 240 -8.90 -2.89 7.62
C LEU A 240 -7.60 -2.15 7.31
N LEU A 241 -6.69 -2.77 6.56
CA LEU A 241 -5.46 -2.12 6.12
C LEU A 241 -5.76 -0.98 5.14
N VAL A 242 -6.66 -1.17 4.17
CA VAL A 242 -7.10 -0.11 3.25
C VAL A 242 -7.74 1.06 4.00
N LEU A 243 -8.48 0.79 5.07
CA LEU A 243 -9.08 1.82 5.92
C LEU A 243 -8.06 2.60 6.79
N ASP A 244 -6.83 2.09 6.94
CA ASP A 244 -5.72 2.71 7.69
C ASP A 244 -4.77 3.52 6.78
N VAL A 245 -4.99 3.51 5.45
CA VAL A 245 -4.18 4.25 4.45
C VAL A 245 -4.58 5.72 4.35
#